data_AF-A0A0Q6GCV1-F1
#
_entry.id   AF-A0A0Q6GCV1-F1
#
_cell.length_a   1.000
_cell.length_b   1.000
_cell.length_c   1.000
_cell.angle_alpha   90.00
_cell.angle_beta   90.00
_cell.angle_gamma   90.00
#
_symmetry.space_group_name_H-M   'P 1'
#
loop_
_entity.id
_entity.type
_entity.pdbx_description
1 polymer ?
#
loop_
_entity_poly.entity_id
_entity_poly.type
_entity_poly.pdbx_seq_one_letter_code
_entity_poly.pdbx_strand_id
1 'polypeptide(L)'
;MSAPQTHEQALAVLTAAVGDGHLTLAEFDRRSEAVVAARTAEELDATVRDLPRPSPVPRPAHAGLAASWLTWAAVVALCSVIYVITCVSSGSMLYPWPIWVAGPWGMVLLAHSIAAATTGLGTFSCAAATSRAVRPWEKAAR
;
A
#
# COMPACT_ATOMS: atom_id res chain seq x y z
N MET A 1 23.39 3.78 17.18
CA MET A 1 22.32 3.56 18.16
C MET A 1 21.01 3.59 17.37
N SER A 2 20.55 2.43 16.89
CA SER A 2 19.32 2.35 16.07
C SER A 2 18.12 2.75 16.92
N ALA A 3 17.16 3.48 16.34
CA ALA A 3 15.94 3.86 17.05
C ALA A 3 15.22 2.61 17.61
N PRO A 4 14.56 2.69 18.77
CA PRO A 4 13.79 1.57 19.31
C PRO A 4 12.74 1.12 18.30
N GLN A 5 12.68 -0.18 18.01
CA GLN A 5 11.67 -0.76 17.11
C GLN A 5 10.30 -0.76 17.79
N THR A 6 9.26 -0.34 17.08
CA THR A 6 7.88 -0.35 17.59
C THR A 6 7.12 -1.62 17.17
N HIS A 7 6.10 -2.02 17.93
CA HIS A 7 5.22 -3.15 17.56
C HIS A 7 4.62 -2.99 16.17
N GLU A 8 4.19 -1.78 15.82
CA GLU A 8 3.67 -1.46 14.48
C GLU A 8 4.72 -1.69 13.38
N GLN A 9 5.99 -1.31 13.62
CA GLN A 9 7.07 -1.58 12.68
C GLN A 9 7.35 -3.07 12.53
N ALA A 10 7.40 -3.82 13.63
CA ALA A 10 7.61 -5.27 13.58
C ALA A 10 6.46 -5.97 12.82
N LEU A 11 5.21 -5.59 13.09
CA LEU A 11 4.04 -6.10 12.37
C LEU A 11 4.06 -5.73 10.88
N ALA A 12 4.51 -4.53 10.53
CA ALA A 12 4.65 -4.11 9.13
C ALA A 12 5.68 -4.96 8.38
N VAL A 13 6.81 -5.29 9.01
CA VAL A 13 7.84 -6.17 8.42
C VAL A 13 7.31 -7.58 8.21
N LEU A 14 6.60 -8.14 9.21
CA LEU A 14 5.98 -9.48 9.08
C LEU A 14 4.93 -9.50 7.95
N THR A 15 4.09 -8.47 7.85
CA THR A 15 3.07 -8.34 6.80
C THR A 15 3.69 -8.26 5.41
N ALA A 16 4.78 -7.49 5.27
CA ALA A 16 5.51 -7.40 4.01
C ALA A 16 6.06 -8.76 3.58
N ALA A 17 6.66 -9.51 4.51
CA ALA A 17 7.23 -10.83 4.22
C ALA A 17 6.19 -11.89 3.83
N VAL A 18 4.97 -11.83 4.39
CA VAL A 18 3.84 -12.65 3.92
C VAL A 18 3.46 -12.26 2.51
N GLY A 19 3.38 -10.95 2.23
CA GLY A 19 3.07 -10.43 0.89
C GLY A 19 4.10 -10.84 -0.17
N ASP A 20 5.37 -10.94 0.22
CA ASP A 20 6.47 -11.38 -0.63
C ASP A 20 6.59 -12.92 -0.72
N GLY A 21 5.76 -13.67 0.02
CA GLY A 21 5.78 -15.14 0.05
C GLY A 21 6.95 -15.75 0.83
N HIS A 22 7.70 -14.94 1.57
CA HIS A 22 8.81 -15.38 2.42
C HIS A 22 8.35 -15.92 3.78
N LEU A 23 7.09 -15.67 4.16
CA LEU A 23 6.50 -16.13 5.41
C LEU A 23 5.12 -16.74 5.13
N THR A 24 4.83 -17.91 5.71
CA THR A 24 3.49 -18.51 5.60
C THR A 24 2.50 -17.84 6.55
N LEU A 25 1.19 -18.00 6.30
CA LEU A 25 0.14 -17.48 7.20
C LEU A 25 0.23 -18.07 8.61
N ALA A 26 0.55 -19.36 8.75
CA ALA A 26 0.68 -20.01 10.05
C ALA A 26 1.89 -19.52 10.84
N GLU A 27 2.99 -19.19 10.16
CA GLU A 27 4.17 -18.58 10.80
C GLU A 27 3.92 -17.12 11.15
N PHE A 28 3.21 -16.40 10.30
CA PHE A 28 2.78 -15.03 10.59
C PHE A 28 1.94 -14.97 11.86
N ASP A 29 0.94 -15.84 11.99
CA ASP A 29 0.07 -15.88 13.18
C ASP A 29 0.90 -16.06 14.45
N ARG A 30 1.76 -17.09 14.49
CA ARG A 30 2.67 -17.35 15.61
C ARG A 30 3.62 -16.18 15.91
N ARG A 31 4.21 -15.57 14.89
CA ARG A 31 5.13 -14.42 15.07
C ARG A 31 4.39 -13.16 15.49
N SER A 32 3.15 -12.96 15.04
CA SER A 32 2.32 -11.81 15.42
C SER A 32 1.95 -11.85 16.91
N GLU A 33 1.62 -13.03 17.44
CA GLU A 33 1.41 -13.24 18.87
C GLU A 33 2.69 -12.94 19.66
N ALA A 34 3.84 -13.40 19.19
CA ALA A 34 5.14 -13.14 19.81
C ALA A 34 5.48 -11.64 19.81
N VAL A 35 5.20 -10.90 18.72
CA VAL A 35 5.38 -9.44 18.67
C VAL A 35 4.51 -8.76 19.72
N VAL A 36 3.22 -9.12 19.80
CA VAL A 36 2.30 -8.50 20.76
C VAL A 36 2.68 -8.83 22.21
N ALA A 37 3.19 -10.03 22.47
CA ALA A 37 3.66 -10.43 23.80
C ALA A 37 4.98 -9.78 24.21
N ALA A 38 5.81 -9.39 23.25
CA ALA A 38 7.14 -8.85 23.49
C ALA A 38 7.10 -7.52 24.27
N ARG A 39 7.97 -7.41 25.28
CA ARG A 39 8.05 -6.27 26.19
C ARG A 39 9.30 -5.43 25.97
N THR A 40 10.27 -5.95 25.24
CA THR A 40 11.55 -5.27 24.99
C THR A 40 11.84 -5.14 23.49
N ALA A 41 12.62 -4.11 23.12
CA ALA A 41 13.02 -3.91 21.73
C ALA A 41 13.90 -5.06 21.19
N GLU A 42 14.61 -5.78 22.07
CA GLU A 42 15.40 -6.95 21.71
C GLU A 42 14.52 -8.17 21.38
N GLU A 43 13.44 -8.38 22.14
CA GLU A 43 12.44 -9.42 21.83
C GLU A 43 11.70 -9.13 20.52
N LEU A 44 11.39 -7.86 20.22
CA LEU A 44 10.85 -7.46 18.92
C LEU A 44 11.84 -7.78 17.80
N ASP A 45 13.12 -7.40 17.96
CA ASP A 45 14.16 -7.65 16.96
C ASP A 45 14.31 -9.15 16.68
N ALA A 46 14.33 -9.98 17.72
CA ALA A 46 14.45 -11.43 17.58
C ALA A 46 13.35 -12.03 16.69
N THR A 47 12.15 -11.46 16.72
CA THR A 47 11.01 -11.96 15.93
C THR A 47 11.15 -11.66 14.42
N VAL A 48 11.85 -10.58 14.08
CA VAL A 48 12.07 -10.13 12.68
C VAL A 48 13.46 -10.44 12.13
N ARG A 49 14.44 -10.76 12.99
CA ARG A 49 15.86 -10.95 12.62
C ARG A 49 16.10 -12.05 11.59
N ASP A 50 15.28 -13.09 11.64
CA ASP A 50 15.37 -14.27 10.77
C ASP A 50 14.76 -14.02 9.37
N LEU A 51 14.04 -12.90 9.19
CA LEU A 51 13.48 -12.59 7.88
C LEU A 51 14.53 -11.96 6.96
N PRO A 52 14.48 -12.27 5.65
CA PRO A 52 15.25 -11.54 4.66
C PRO A 52 14.92 -10.05 4.78
N ARG A 53 15.93 -9.18 4.75
CA ARG A 53 15.68 -7.74 4.73
C ARG A 53 14.76 -7.45 3.53
N PRO A 54 13.66 -6.69 3.73
CA PRO A 54 12.76 -6.37 2.64
C PRO A 54 13.58 -5.69 1.54
N SER A 55 13.77 -6.40 0.44
CA SER A 55 14.35 -5.82 -0.75
C SER A 55 13.32 -4.82 -1.28
N PRO A 56 13.70 -3.59 -1.64
CA PRO A 56 12.81 -2.68 -2.35
C PRO A 56 12.62 -3.21 -3.77
N VAL A 57 11.88 -4.32 -3.90
CA VAL A 57 11.43 -4.80 -5.20
C VAL A 57 10.36 -3.82 -5.66
N PRO A 58 10.51 -3.19 -6.84
CA PRO A 58 9.48 -2.30 -7.36
C PRO A 58 8.22 -3.13 -7.61
N ARG A 59 7.26 -3.10 -6.68
CA ARG A 59 5.91 -3.57 -6.96
C ARG A 59 5.34 -2.66 -8.04
N PRO A 60 4.79 -3.19 -9.14
CA PRO A 60 4.16 -2.36 -10.16
C PRO A 60 2.92 -1.71 -9.55
N ALA A 61 3.09 -0.52 -8.97
CA ALA A 61 2.06 0.22 -8.24
C ALA A 61 0.82 0.54 -9.08
N HIS A 62 0.93 0.42 -10.40
CA HIS A 62 -0.10 0.84 -11.36
C HIS A 62 -0.98 -0.34 -11.81
N ALA A 63 -0.50 -1.59 -11.72
CA ALA A 63 -1.25 -2.76 -12.14
C ALA A 63 -2.43 -3.06 -11.21
N GLY A 64 -2.25 -2.86 -9.90
CA GLY A 64 -3.31 -3.08 -8.90
C GLY A 64 -4.47 -2.09 -9.06
N LEU A 65 -4.17 -0.81 -9.31
CA LEU A 65 -5.19 0.22 -9.45
C LEU A 65 -6.04 0.01 -10.71
N ALA A 66 -5.41 -0.30 -11.85
CA ALA A 66 -6.12 -0.59 -13.09
C ALA A 66 -7.06 -1.80 -12.94
N ALA A 67 -6.61 -2.87 -12.28
CA ALA A 67 -7.44 -4.04 -12.00
C ALA A 67 -8.65 -3.71 -11.11
N SER A 68 -8.46 -2.88 -10.08
CA SER A 68 -9.57 -2.42 -9.22
C SER A 68 -10.59 -1.58 -10.00
N TRP A 69 -10.14 -0.67 -10.87
CA TRP A 69 -11.04 0.13 -11.72
C TRP A 69 -11.82 -0.74 -12.72
N LEU A 70 -11.18 -1.73 -13.34
CA LEU A 70 -11.84 -2.67 -14.25
C LEU A 70 -12.88 -3.53 -13.52
N THR A 71 -12.56 -4.00 -12.31
CA THR A 71 -13.50 -4.78 -11.49
C THR A 71 -14.71 -3.94 -11.12
N TRP A 72 -14.50 -2.71 -10.66
CA TRP A 72 -15.59 -1.76 -10.36
C TRP A 72 -16.45 -1.47 -11.60
N ALA A 73 -15.82 -1.17 -12.74
CA ALA A 73 -16.53 -0.90 -13.99
C ALA A 73 -17.36 -2.10 -14.46
N ALA A 74 -16.82 -3.32 -14.32
CA ALA A 74 -17.53 -4.56 -14.65
C ALA A 74 -18.78 -4.75 -13.76
N VAL A 75 -18.66 -4.50 -12.46
CA VAL A 75 -19.81 -4.58 -11.52
C VAL A 75 -20.86 -3.54 -11.86
N VAL A 76 -20.47 -2.28 -12.10
CA VAL A 76 -21.40 -1.19 -12.47
C VAL A 76 -22.08 -1.50 -13.81
N ALA A 77 -21.33 -1.99 -14.80
CA ALA A 77 -21.88 -2.40 -16.08
C ALA A 77 -22.90 -3.53 -15.93
N LEU A 78 -22.58 -4.56 -15.14
CA LEU A 78 -23.51 -5.66 -14.84
C LEU A 78 -24.80 -5.16 -14.19
N CYS A 79 -24.71 -4.32 -13.15
CA CYS A 79 -25.88 -3.72 -12.50
C CYS A 79 -26.71 -2.86 -13.48
N SER A 80 -26.05 -2.10 -14.34
CA SER A 80 -26.71 -1.25 -15.35
C SER A 80 -27.42 -2.09 -16.41
N VAL A 81 -26.83 -3.20 -16.85
CA VAL A 81 -27.47 -4.15 -17.77
C VAL A 81 -28.72 -4.76 -17.15
N ILE A 82 -28.65 -5.20 -15.89
CA ILE A 82 -29.81 -5.73 -15.16
C ILE A 82 -30.93 -4.68 -15.08
N TYR A 83 -30.59 -3.44 -14.79
CA TYR A 83 -31.55 -2.34 -14.74
C TYR A 83 -32.21 -2.07 -16.11
N VAL A 84 -31.44 -2.04 -17.19
CA VAL A 84 -31.98 -1.85 -18.56
C VAL A 84 -32.94 -2.98 -18.91
N ILE A 85 -32.57 -4.24 -18.63
CA ILE A 85 -33.45 -5.40 -18.85
C ILE A 85 -34.74 -5.26 -18.04
N THR A 86 -34.66 -4.80 -16.79
CA THR A 86 -35.83 -4.60 -15.94
C THR A 86 -36.73 -3.49 -16.48
N CYS A 87 -36.18 -2.36 -16.92
CA CYS A 87 -36.99 -1.28 -17.51
C CYS A 87 -37.70 -1.71 -18.80
N VAL A 88 -37.01 -2.45 -19.67
CA VAL A 88 -37.60 -2.99 -20.89
C VAL A 88 -38.70 -4.00 -20.55
N SER A 89 -38.47 -4.88 -19.58
CA SER A 89 -39.46 -5.87 -19.15
C SER A 89 -40.68 -5.25 -18.46
N SER A 90 -40.50 -4.15 -17.73
CA SER A 90 -41.58 -3.46 -17.00
C SER A 90 -42.35 -2.45 -17.85
N GLY A 91 -41.84 -2.06 -19.03
CA GLY A 91 -42.49 -1.08 -19.91
C GLY A 91 -42.58 0.34 -19.32
N SER A 92 -41.88 0.60 -18.22
CA SER A 92 -41.85 1.89 -17.52
C SER A 92 -40.44 2.17 -17.03
N MET A 93 -40.10 3.45 -16.92
CA MET A 93 -38.77 3.86 -16.45
C MET A 93 -38.73 3.76 -14.92
N LEU A 94 -38.09 2.71 -14.41
CA LEU A 94 -37.91 2.52 -12.97
C LEU A 94 -36.84 3.44 -12.41
N TYR A 95 -36.90 3.65 -11.10
CA TYR A 95 -35.87 4.35 -10.36
C TYR A 95 -34.47 3.77 -10.65
N PRO A 96 -33.51 4.57 -11.15
CA PRO A 96 -32.19 4.09 -11.57
C PRO A 96 -31.28 3.83 -10.36
N TRP A 97 -31.61 2.79 -9.59
CA TRP A 97 -30.84 2.34 -8.44
C TRP A 97 -29.34 2.04 -8.70
N PRO A 98 -28.87 1.65 -9.90
CA PRO A 98 -27.43 1.44 -10.13
C PRO A 98 -26.58 2.69 -9.89
N ILE A 99 -27.16 3.89 -9.98
CA ILE A 99 -26.44 5.15 -9.73
C ILE A 99 -25.93 5.23 -8.29
N TRP A 100 -26.68 4.67 -7.33
CA TRP A 100 -26.31 4.62 -5.92
C TRP A 100 -25.27 3.55 -5.61
N VAL A 101 -25.11 2.55 -6.47
CA VAL A 101 -24.02 1.57 -6.36
C VAL A 101 -22.74 2.13 -6.96
N ALA A 102 -22.84 2.79 -8.12
CA ALA A 102 -21.69 3.37 -8.81
C ALA A 102 -21.10 4.58 -8.07
N GLY A 103 -21.93 5.49 -7.58
CA GLY A 103 -21.51 6.78 -7.02
C GLY A 103 -20.58 6.67 -5.79
N PRO A 104 -21.05 6.14 -4.65
CA PRO A 104 -20.26 6.06 -3.41
C PRO A 104 -18.97 5.25 -3.58
N TRP A 105 -19.05 4.07 -4.19
CA TRP A 105 -17.89 3.21 -4.39
C TRP A 105 -16.89 3.77 -5.41
N GLY A 106 -17.38 4.41 -6.48
CA GLY A 106 -16.53 5.11 -7.44
C GLY A 106 -15.80 6.29 -6.81
N MET A 107 -16.47 7.03 -5.91
CA MET A 107 -15.88 8.15 -5.17
C MET A 107 -14.74 7.69 -4.24
N VAL A 108 -14.93 6.56 -3.54
CA VAL A 108 -13.89 5.96 -2.69
C VAL A 108 -12.66 5.53 -3.51
N LEU A 109 -12.85 4.89 -4.66
CA LEU A 109 -11.74 4.51 -5.56
C LEU A 109 -11.00 5.73 -6.11
N LEU A 110 -11.74 6.80 -6.43
CA LEU A 110 -11.15 8.07 -6.85
C LEU A 110 -10.28 8.67 -5.74
N ALA A 111 -10.76 8.68 -4.50
CA ALA A 111 -10.00 9.17 -3.35
C ALA A 111 -8.70 8.37 -3.13
N HIS A 112 -8.75 7.04 -3.23
CA HIS A 112 -7.55 6.18 -3.12
C HIS A 112 -6.56 6.41 -4.26
N SER A 113 -7.06 6.64 -5.49
CA SER A 113 -6.22 6.96 -6.66
C SER A 113 -5.48 8.29 -6.46
N ILE A 114 -6.17 9.31 -5.93
CA ILE A 114 -5.59 10.62 -5.63
C ILE A 114 -4.56 10.50 -4.51
N ALA A 115 -4.87 9.80 -3.41
CA ALA A 115 -3.95 9.58 -2.31
C ALA A 115 -2.65 8.90 -2.78
N ALA A 116 -2.77 7.83 -3.58
CA ALA A 116 -1.61 7.14 -4.16
C ALA A 116 -0.77 8.06 -5.07
N ALA A 117 -1.41 8.93 -5.86
CA ALA A 117 -0.71 9.91 -6.70
C ALA A 117 0.03 10.98 -5.87
N THR A 118 -0.56 11.43 -4.76
CA THR A 118 0.09 12.42 -3.87
C THR A 118 1.30 11.85 -3.13
N THR A 119 1.28 10.58 -2.72
CA THR A 119 2.41 9.93 -2.03
C THR A 119 3.60 9.67 -2.96
N GLY A 120 3.37 9.49 -4.27
CA GLY A 120 4.43 9.26 -5.26
C GLY A 120 5.34 10.47 -5.55
N LEU A 121 4.87 11.69 -5.27
CA LEU A 121 5.60 12.93 -5.58
C LEU A 121 6.56 13.37 -4.44
N GLY A 122 6.48 12.77 -3.25
CA GLY A 122 7.17 13.24 -2.04
C GLY A 122 8.63 12.81 -1.83
N THR A 123 9.20 11.94 -2.68
CA THR A 123 10.57 11.38 -2.47
C THR A 123 11.54 11.64 -3.62
N PHE A 124 11.26 12.58 -4.53
CA PHE A 124 12.34 13.20 -5.30
C PHE A 124 13.07 14.22 -4.41
N SER A 125 13.63 13.73 -3.31
CA SER A 125 14.57 14.47 -2.50
C SER A 125 15.77 14.75 -3.38
N CYS A 126 15.92 16.02 -3.73
CA CYS A 126 17.08 16.63 -4.36
C CYS A 126 18.28 16.57 -3.38
N ALA A 127 18.62 15.38 -2.87
CA ALA A 127 19.73 15.13 -1.95
C ALA A 127 21.05 14.82 -2.70
N ALA A 128 21.02 14.77 -4.04
CA ALA A 128 22.22 14.53 -4.84
C ALA A 128 23.01 15.82 -5.21
N ALA A 129 22.48 17.02 -4.93
CA ALA A 129 23.09 18.28 -5.41
C ALA A 129 24.04 18.98 -4.41
N THR A 130 24.14 18.55 -3.16
CA THR A 130 24.90 19.29 -2.12
C THR A 130 26.24 18.67 -1.71
N SER A 131 26.67 17.53 -2.27
CA SER A 131 27.96 16.89 -1.94
C SER A 131 29.12 17.25 -2.87
N ARG A 132 29.27 18.53 -3.25
CA ARG A 132 30.53 19.03 -3.83
C ARG A 132 30.90 20.41 -3.30
N ALA A 133 31.02 20.53 -1.99
CA ALA A 133 31.85 21.56 -1.37
C ALA A 133 33.04 20.87 -0.70
N VAL A 134 33.97 20.37 -1.52
CA VAL A 134 35.34 20.08 -1.11
C VAL A 134 35.90 21.38 -0.54
N ARG A 135 36.20 21.39 0.76
CA ARG A 135 36.67 22.58 1.46
C ARG A 135 38.08 22.95 0.95
N PRO A 136 38.30 24.14 0.38
CA PRO A 136 39.58 24.51 -0.24
C PRO A 136 40.69 24.91 0.74
N TRP A 137 40.49 24.83 2.06
CA TRP A 137 41.41 25.44 3.04
C TRP A 137 42.60 24.57 3.47
N GLU A 138 42.74 23.33 2.98
CA GLU A 138 43.93 22.48 3.26
C GLU A 138 45.21 22.89 2.52
N LYS A 139 45.19 23.93 1.66
CA LYS A 139 46.39 24.36 0.90
C LYS A 139 47.23 25.46 1.54
N ALA A 140 46.91 25.92 2.76
CA ALA A 140 47.64 27.03 3.40
C ALA A 140 48.78 26.59 4.35
N ALA A 141 49.13 25.29 4.39
CA ALA A 141 50.14 24.75 5.33
C ALA A 141 51.41 24.21 4.64
N ARG A 142 51.88 24.86 3.57
CA ARG A 142 53.23 24.63 3.02
C ARG A 142 53.91 25.95 2.71
#